data_AF-A0A1V9YN53-F1
#
_entry.id   AF-A0A1V9YN53-F1
#
_cell.length_a   1.000
_cell.length_b   1.000
_cell.length_c   1.000
_cell.angle_alpha   90.00
_cell.angle_beta   90.00
_cell.angle_gamma   90.00
#
_symmetry.space_group_name_H-M   'P 1'
#
loop_
_entity.id
_entity.type
_entity.pdbx_description
1 polymer ?
#
loop_
_entity_poly.entity_id
_entity_poly.type
_entity_poly.pdbx_seq_one_letter_code
_entity_poly.pdbx_strand_id
1 'polypeptide(L)'
;MSVVIKGKDYLVDKKAFMAHFHAQALALQVVKSTLLQGVLVFNGYIESLDLEADSDDEDDEPKAEKPTFIAPTPTEFVIRCQTHCVKTLSNTTVLRSLEFVSLRILDVRVAGKLMKDVTKSAMRKYARHQSAVTAARQIVKTGVRASVLGSVAIFLVEEIIAIYQAIQRKLQATAEETERQLLKVTLVGLRRCGLAIVGSAAGGAVGTLVSPGRGTFIGAFVGESLAYAF
;
A
#
# COMPACT_ATOMS: atom_id res chain seq x y z
N MET A 1 16.62 -17.36 9.23
CA MET A 1 16.49 -18.62 9.99
C MET A 1 15.12 -19.19 9.69
N SER A 2 15.06 -20.21 8.84
CA SER A 2 13.84 -21.01 8.62
C SER A 2 13.70 -21.99 9.79
N VAL A 3 12.46 -22.37 10.12
CA VAL A 3 12.16 -23.35 11.18
C VAL A 3 11.35 -24.47 10.58
N VAL A 4 11.86 -25.71 10.67
CA VAL A 4 11.17 -26.89 10.15
C VAL A 4 10.25 -27.45 11.23
N ILE A 5 8.94 -27.50 10.96
CA ILE A 5 7.95 -28.09 11.88
C ILE A 5 7.12 -29.11 11.11
N LYS A 6 7.15 -30.38 11.53
CA LYS A 6 6.46 -31.51 10.86
C LYS A 6 6.78 -31.59 9.36
N GLY A 7 8.07 -31.48 9.00
CA GLY A 7 8.55 -31.55 7.61
C GLY A 7 8.17 -30.36 6.74
N LYS A 8 7.71 -29.23 7.32
CA LYS A 8 7.41 -28.00 6.59
C LYS A 8 8.27 -26.86 7.08
N ASP A 9 8.88 -26.14 6.14
CA ASP A 9 9.68 -24.96 6.43
C ASP A 9 8.79 -23.73 6.65
N TYR A 10 8.92 -23.14 7.83
CA TYR A 10 8.30 -21.87 8.20
C TYR A 10 9.37 -20.76 8.22
N LEU A 11 8.92 -19.51 8.07
CA LEU A 11 9.75 -18.31 8.14
C LEU A 11 10.81 -18.17 7.05
N VAL A 12 10.70 -18.94 5.96
CA VAL A 12 11.57 -18.84 4.77
C VAL A 12 11.51 -17.46 4.14
N ASP A 13 10.33 -16.84 4.16
CA ASP A 13 10.08 -15.53 3.55
C ASP A 13 10.36 -14.35 4.52
N LYS A 14 10.83 -14.63 5.75
CA LYS A 14 11.16 -13.59 6.72
C LYS A 14 12.37 -12.79 6.23
N LYS A 15 12.21 -11.47 6.12
CA LYS A 15 13.30 -10.56 5.78
C LYS A 15 14.05 -10.14 7.03
N ALA A 16 15.31 -9.73 6.89
CA ALA A 16 16.06 -9.17 8.02
C ALA A 16 15.43 -7.84 8.46
N PHE A 17 15.49 -7.56 9.76
CA PHE A 17 14.86 -6.38 10.36
C PHE A 17 15.39 -5.09 9.72
N MET A 18 16.72 -4.90 9.71
CA MET A 18 17.37 -3.70 9.14
C MET A 18 17.62 -3.76 7.63
N ALA A 19 17.08 -4.75 6.91
CA ALA A 19 17.31 -4.87 5.46
C ALA A 19 16.87 -3.61 4.67
N HIS A 20 15.87 -2.90 5.17
CA HIS A 20 15.33 -1.70 4.53
C HIS A 20 16.16 -0.42 4.76
N PHE A 21 17.13 -0.46 5.68
CA PHE A 21 18.07 0.64 5.94
C PHE A 21 19.39 0.52 5.17
N HIS A 22 19.56 -0.51 4.35
CA HIS A 22 20.75 -0.61 3.50
C HIS A 22 20.75 0.52 2.47
N ALA A 23 21.93 1.04 2.13
CA ALA A 23 22.08 2.18 1.22
C ALA A 23 21.32 1.98 -0.11
N GLN A 24 21.35 0.77 -0.67
CA GLN A 24 20.61 0.43 -1.90
C GLN A 24 19.08 0.51 -1.72
N ALA A 25 18.57 0.02 -0.59
CA ALA A 25 17.14 0.06 -0.30
C ALA A 25 16.66 1.50 -0.06
N LEU A 26 17.45 2.30 0.66
CA LEU A 26 17.18 3.72 0.88
C LEU A 26 17.24 4.52 -0.43
N ALA A 27 18.26 4.31 -1.27
CA ALA A 27 18.37 4.96 -2.56
C ALA A 27 17.16 4.63 -3.45
N LEU A 28 16.76 3.36 -3.51
CA LEU A 28 15.56 2.94 -4.25
C LEU A 28 14.29 3.59 -3.70
N GLN A 29 14.17 3.75 -2.38
CA GLN A 29 13.03 4.39 -1.74
C GLN A 29 12.93 5.88 -2.10
N VAL A 30 14.08 6.58 -2.10
CA VAL A 30 14.17 7.99 -2.49
C VAL A 30 13.76 8.14 -3.96
N VAL A 31 14.36 7.36 -4.86
CA VAL A 31 14.02 7.38 -6.29
C VAL A 31 12.54 7.12 -6.51
N LYS A 32 11.98 6.09 -5.86
CA LYS A 32 10.55 5.77 -5.95
C LYS A 32 9.68 6.93 -5.49
N SER A 33 10.03 7.58 -4.39
CA SER A 33 9.27 8.72 -3.85
C SER A 33 9.32 9.91 -4.79
N THR A 34 10.49 10.24 -5.34
CA THR A 34 10.65 11.31 -6.32
C THR A 34 9.84 11.04 -7.59
N LEU A 35 9.89 9.81 -8.12
CA LEU A 35 9.12 9.45 -9.31
C LEU A 35 7.61 9.54 -9.06
N LEU A 36 7.12 9.03 -7.94
CA LEU A 36 5.69 9.11 -7.61
C LEU A 36 5.22 10.55 -7.47
N GLN A 37 5.97 11.40 -6.77
CA GLN A 37 5.62 12.82 -6.66
C GLN A 37 5.71 13.52 -8.01
N GLY A 38 6.70 13.19 -8.85
CA GLY A 38 6.81 13.71 -10.21
C GLY A 38 5.60 13.35 -11.07
N VAL A 39 5.14 12.09 -11.00
CA VAL A 39 3.92 11.63 -11.70
C VAL A 39 2.69 12.37 -11.22
N LEU A 40 2.55 12.64 -9.92
CA LEU A 40 1.40 13.41 -9.41
C LEU A 40 1.39 14.86 -9.91
N VAL A 41 2.57 15.50 -9.96
CA VAL A 41 2.70 16.85 -10.53
C VAL A 41 2.37 16.85 -12.03
N PHE A 42 2.87 15.86 -12.76
CA PHE A 42 2.57 15.69 -14.19
C PHE A 42 1.09 15.41 -14.44
N ASN A 43 0.44 14.62 -13.59
CA ASN A 43 -1.00 14.36 -13.67
C ASN A 43 -1.82 15.64 -13.47
N GLY A 44 -1.46 16.48 -12.49
CA GLY A 44 -2.12 17.78 -12.31
C GLY A 44 -1.88 18.74 -13.48
N TYR A 45 -0.73 18.65 -14.14
CA TYR A 45 -0.48 19.39 -15.38
C TYR A 45 -1.33 18.88 -16.54
N ILE A 46 -1.45 17.56 -16.73
CA ILE A 46 -2.35 16.97 -17.75
C ILE A 46 -3.80 17.36 -17.49
N GLU A 47 -4.26 17.31 -16.25
CA GLU A 47 -5.62 17.70 -15.87
C GLU A 47 -5.90 19.18 -16.20
N SER A 48 -4.91 20.07 -16.07
CA SER A 48 -5.06 21.46 -16.51
C SER A 48 -4.94 21.66 -18.01
N LEU A 49 -4.33 20.69 -18.71
CA LEU A 49 -4.22 20.68 -20.15
C LEU A 49 -5.47 20.13 -20.83
N ASP A 50 -6.45 19.59 -20.09
CA ASP A 50 -7.57 18.81 -20.63
C ASP A 50 -8.05 19.46 -21.92
N LEU A 51 -7.62 18.77 -22.99
CA LEU A 51 -7.54 19.30 -24.33
C LEU A 51 -8.98 19.56 -24.73
N GLU A 52 -9.21 20.73 -25.30
CA GLU A 52 -10.39 20.95 -26.14
C GLU A 52 -10.37 19.84 -27.20
N ALA A 53 -11.06 18.74 -26.92
CA ALA A 53 -11.56 17.89 -27.97
C ALA A 53 -12.55 18.81 -28.68
N ASP A 54 -12.08 19.37 -29.80
CA ASP A 54 -12.89 20.03 -30.83
C ASP A 54 -14.18 19.22 -31.00
N SER A 55 -15.21 19.62 -30.26
CA SER A 55 -16.59 19.35 -30.58
C SER A 55 -17.07 20.70 -31.07
N ASP A 56 -17.08 20.81 -32.40
CA ASP A 56 -17.84 21.80 -33.14
C ASP A 56 -19.31 21.65 -32.73
N ASP A 57 -19.70 22.19 -31.58
CA ASP A 57 -21.10 22.41 -31.23
C ASP A 57 -21.20 23.79 -30.57
N GLU A 58 -21.77 24.71 -31.35
CA GLU A 58 -22.23 26.03 -30.93
C GLU A 58 -23.25 25.87 -29.80
N ASP A 59 -22.87 26.13 -28.55
CA ASP A 59 -23.83 26.51 -27.49
C ASP A 59 -23.14 27.34 -26.39
N ASP A 60 -23.64 28.56 -26.20
CA ASP A 60 -23.24 29.56 -25.20
C ASP A 60 -23.64 29.13 -23.77
N GLU A 61 -22.94 28.16 -23.18
CA GLU A 61 -22.93 27.96 -21.72
C GLU A 61 -21.68 28.59 -21.07
N PRO A 62 -21.78 29.22 -19.89
CA PRO A 62 -20.64 29.83 -19.21
C PRO A 62 -19.67 28.74 -18.78
N LYS A 63 -18.57 28.60 -19.53
CA LYS A 63 -17.46 27.69 -19.25
C LYS A 63 -16.98 27.94 -17.81
N ALA A 64 -17.20 26.95 -16.93
CA ALA A 64 -16.64 26.96 -15.58
C ALA A 64 -15.13 27.20 -15.66
N GLU A 65 -14.62 28.11 -14.81
CA GLU A 65 -13.20 28.51 -14.78
C GLU A 65 -12.29 27.26 -14.75
N LYS A 66 -11.55 27.03 -15.84
CA LYS A 66 -10.60 25.90 -15.92
C LYS A 66 -9.57 26.04 -14.79
N PRO A 67 -9.27 24.98 -14.02
CA PRO A 67 -8.29 25.06 -12.95
C PRO A 67 -6.90 25.37 -13.53
N THR A 68 -6.37 26.56 -13.24
CA THR A 68 -5.02 26.94 -13.64
C THR A 68 -4.01 26.10 -12.89
N PHE A 69 -3.14 25.38 -13.61
CA PHE A 69 -2.07 24.62 -12.98
C PHE A 69 -0.99 25.55 -12.43
N ILE A 70 -0.81 25.48 -11.12
CA ILE A 70 0.29 26.14 -10.43
C ILE A 70 1.32 25.07 -10.09
N ALA A 71 2.46 25.12 -10.78
CA ALA A 71 3.56 24.22 -10.50
C ALA A 71 4.08 24.46 -9.07
N PRO A 72 4.30 23.39 -8.27
CA PRO A 72 4.89 23.54 -6.96
C PRO A 72 6.31 24.08 -7.07
N THR A 73 6.70 24.89 -6.10
CA THR A 73 8.09 25.36 -6.02
C THR A 73 9.05 24.18 -5.81
N PRO A 74 10.33 24.28 -6.23
CA PRO A 74 11.30 23.21 -6.02
C PRO A 74 11.43 22.79 -4.55
N THR A 75 11.31 23.75 -3.62
CA THR A 75 11.35 23.50 -2.17
C THR A 75 10.14 22.69 -1.70
N GLU A 76 8.92 23.06 -2.12
CA GLU A 76 7.70 22.30 -1.79
C GLU A 76 7.74 20.89 -2.37
N PHE A 77 8.25 20.73 -3.60
CA PHE A 77 8.41 19.42 -4.20
C PHE A 77 9.37 18.53 -3.41
N VAL A 78 10.52 19.08 -2.99
CA VAL A 78 11.48 18.36 -2.14
C VAL A 78 10.85 17.97 -0.81
N ILE A 79 10.11 18.87 -0.17
CA ILE A 79 9.40 18.58 1.09
C ILE A 79 8.41 17.43 0.89
N ARG A 80 7.59 17.47 -0.17
CA ARG A 80 6.65 16.38 -0.50
C ARG A 80 7.36 15.04 -0.71
N CYS A 81 8.48 15.05 -1.45
CA CYS A 81 9.31 13.86 -1.66
C CYS A 81 9.86 13.30 -0.34
N GLN A 82 10.39 14.17 0.52
CA GLN A 82 10.92 13.79 1.83
C GLN A 82 9.82 13.21 2.72
N THR A 83 8.68 13.89 2.85
CA THR A 83 7.54 13.40 3.64
C THR A 83 7.06 12.03 3.15
N HIS A 84 6.93 11.84 1.84
CA HIS A 84 6.54 10.56 1.27
C HIS A 84 7.59 9.46 1.53
N CYS A 85 8.87 9.79 1.38
CA CYS A 85 9.97 8.86 1.64
C CYS A 85 9.99 8.42 3.10
N VAL A 86 9.87 9.36 4.03
CA VAL A 86 9.80 9.09 5.47
C VAL A 86 8.58 8.21 5.78
N LYS A 87 7.38 8.57 5.30
CA LYS A 87 6.17 7.76 5.51
C LYS A 87 6.35 6.33 5.00
N THR A 88 6.88 6.15 3.80
CA THR A 88 7.10 4.82 3.20
C THR A 88 8.15 4.02 3.99
N LEU A 89 9.17 4.69 4.52
CA LEU A 89 10.19 4.08 5.36
C LEU A 89 9.58 3.62 6.69
N SER A 90 8.80 4.48 7.35
CA SER A 90 8.04 4.17 8.56
C SER A 90 7.13 2.96 8.36
N ASN A 91 6.40 2.87 7.24
CA ASN A 91 5.55 1.70 6.92
C ASN A 91 6.38 0.41 6.93
N THR A 92 7.57 0.44 6.35
CA THR A 92 8.45 -0.74 6.31
C THR A 92 9.01 -1.07 7.68
N THR A 93 9.41 -0.07 8.46
CA THR A 93 9.91 -0.26 9.83
C THR A 93 8.83 -0.84 10.75
N VAL A 94 7.59 -0.31 10.68
CA VAL A 94 6.44 -0.84 11.45
C VAL A 94 6.13 -2.27 11.00
N LEU A 95 6.13 -2.56 9.69
CA LEU A 95 5.96 -3.93 9.19
C LEU A 95 7.00 -4.88 9.79
N ARG A 96 8.30 -4.54 9.76
CA ARG A 96 9.34 -5.40 10.35
C ARG A 96 9.23 -5.55 11.86
N SER A 97 8.71 -4.54 12.53
CA SER A 97 8.40 -4.60 13.96
C SER A 97 7.24 -5.54 14.23
N LEU A 98 6.14 -5.45 13.47
CA LEU A 98 5.00 -6.36 13.58
C LEU A 98 5.38 -7.80 13.22
N GLU A 99 6.28 -8.02 12.26
CA GLU A 99 6.85 -9.33 11.94
C GLU A 99 7.60 -9.91 13.16
N PHE A 100 8.41 -9.10 13.84
CA PHE A 100 9.13 -9.51 15.03
C PHE A 100 8.18 -9.81 16.20
N VAL A 101 7.21 -8.93 16.46
CA VAL A 101 6.19 -9.10 17.50
C VAL A 101 5.34 -10.35 17.24
N SER A 102 4.95 -10.60 15.99
CA SER A 102 4.17 -11.78 15.60
C SER A 102 4.89 -13.08 15.93
N LEU A 103 6.23 -13.12 15.88
CA LEU A 103 7.02 -14.30 16.24
C LEU A 103 7.15 -14.50 17.76
N ARG A 104 6.97 -13.44 18.54
CA ARG A 104 7.03 -13.50 20.00
C ARG A 104 5.68 -13.89 20.60
N ILE A 105 4.59 -13.44 19.99
CA ILE A 105 3.23 -13.60 20.52
C ILE A 105 2.51 -14.79 19.90
N LEU A 106 2.70 -15.04 18.60
CA LEU A 106 1.95 -16.06 17.86
C LEU A 106 2.79 -17.32 17.65
N ASP A 107 2.09 -18.44 17.51
CA ASP A 107 2.72 -19.68 17.02
C ASP A 107 3.44 -19.44 15.69
N VAL A 108 4.60 -20.08 15.54
CA VAL A 108 5.43 -20.04 14.32
C VAL A 108 4.62 -20.35 13.04
N ARG A 109 3.59 -21.20 13.15
CA ARG A 109 2.71 -21.54 12.02
C ARG A 109 1.77 -20.42 11.61
N VAL A 110 1.30 -19.62 12.57
CA VAL A 110 0.43 -18.47 12.31
C VAL A 110 1.28 -17.32 11.79
N ALA A 111 2.38 -16.99 12.47
CA ALA A 111 3.35 -15.99 12.02
C ALA A 111 3.85 -16.29 10.60
N GLY A 112 4.22 -17.54 10.31
CA GLY A 112 4.64 -17.94 8.96
C GLY A 112 3.56 -17.85 7.88
N LYS A 113 2.27 -17.79 8.23
CA LYS A 113 1.19 -17.50 7.26
C LYS A 113 1.01 -16.01 7.02
N LEU A 114 1.26 -15.17 8.04
CA LEU A 114 1.20 -13.72 7.93
C LEU A 114 2.37 -13.14 7.12
N MET A 115 3.53 -13.77 7.20
CA MET A 115 4.77 -13.31 6.54
C MET A 115 5.00 -13.99 5.19
N LYS A 116 3.97 -14.62 4.62
CA LYS A 116 4.14 -15.54 3.49
C LYS A 116 4.24 -14.79 2.17
N ASP A 117 5.18 -15.20 1.33
CA ASP A 117 5.25 -14.70 -0.04
C ASP A 117 4.12 -15.32 -0.89
N VAL A 118 3.14 -14.49 -1.24
CA VAL A 118 1.94 -14.88 -2.02
C VAL A 118 2.33 -15.30 -3.43
N THR A 119 3.26 -14.57 -4.06
CA THR A 119 3.76 -14.80 -5.41
C THR A 119 4.42 -16.17 -5.53
N LYS A 120 5.39 -16.46 -4.64
CA LYS A 120 6.01 -17.79 -4.60
C LYS A 120 5.01 -18.87 -4.21
N SER A 121 4.04 -18.55 -3.34
CA SER A 121 2.98 -19.49 -3.00
C SER A 121 2.07 -19.82 -4.19
N ALA A 122 1.82 -18.88 -5.11
CA ALA A 122 1.02 -19.12 -6.31
C ALA A 122 1.74 -20.08 -7.25
N MET A 123 3.02 -19.82 -7.52
CA MET A 123 3.88 -20.71 -8.32
C MET A 123 3.89 -22.14 -7.78
N ARG A 124 4.08 -22.32 -6.47
CA ARG A 124 4.09 -23.66 -5.85
C ARG A 124 2.74 -24.38 -5.92
N LYS A 125 1.63 -23.65 -5.91
CA LYS A 125 0.28 -24.26 -6.01
C LYS A 125 -0.04 -24.64 -7.44
N TYR A 126 0.32 -23.77 -8.40
CA TYR A 126 0.21 -24.06 -9.81
C TYR A 126 1.02 -25.30 -10.18
N ALA A 127 2.30 -25.36 -9.79
CA ALA A 127 3.17 -26.51 -10.08
C ALA A 127 2.63 -27.85 -9.53
N ARG A 128 1.88 -27.85 -8.42
CA ARG A 128 1.31 -29.08 -7.85
C ARG A 128 0.00 -29.52 -8.49
N HIS A 129 -0.83 -28.57 -8.91
CA HIS A 129 -2.18 -28.87 -9.41
C HIS A 129 -2.32 -28.73 -10.93
N GLN A 130 -1.30 -28.19 -11.60
CA GLN A 130 -1.28 -27.92 -13.04
C GLN A 130 -2.52 -27.15 -13.54
N SER A 131 -3.11 -26.33 -12.66
CA SER A 131 -4.35 -25.60 -12.91
C SER A 131 -4.29 -24.21 -12.31
N ALA A 132 -4.39 -23.19 -13.16
CA ALA A 132 -4.38 -21.79 -12.75
C ALA A 132 -5.62 -21.43 -11.93
N VAL A 133 -6.78 -21.97 -12.28
CA VAL A 133 -8.05 -21.75 -11.55
C VAL A 133 -7.95 -22.29 -10.12
N THR A 134 -7.45 -23.52 -9.96
CA THR A 134 -7.27 -24.11 -8.63
C THR A 134 -6.25 -23.33 -7.81
N ALA A 135 -5.14 -22.90 -8.43
CA ALA A 135 -4.14 -22.06 -7.79
C ALA A 135 -4.73 -20.72 -7.33
N ALA A 136 -5.48 -20.03 -8.19
CA ALA A 136 -6.13 -18.74 -7.91
C ALA A 136 -7.11 -18.86 -6.73
N ARG A 137 -8.02 -19.85 -6.74
CA ARG A 137 -8.96 -20.09 -5.64
C ARG A 137 -8.24 -20.31 -4.31
N GLN A 138 -7.17 -21.10 -4.31
CA GLN A 138 -6.37 -21.33 -3.12
C GLN A 138 -5.56 -20.08 -2.71
N ILE A 139 -5.22 -19.20 -3.64
CA ILE A 139 -4.43 -17.99 -3.37
C ILE A 139 -5.24 -16.96 -2.61
N VAL A 140 -6.55 -16.83 -2.80
CA VAL A 140 -7.40 -15.89 -2.03
C VAL A 140 -7.13 -15.99 -0.52
N LYS A 141 -7.25 -17.20 0.07
CA LYS A 141 -7.00 -17.43 1.50
C LYS A 141 -5.55 -17.16 1.92
N THR A 142 -4.60 -17.30 1.01
CA THR A 142 -3.18 -17.02 1.27
C THR A 142 -2.88 -15.53 1.19
N GLY A 143 -3.46 -14.85 0.19
CA GLY A 143 -3.38 -13.41 -0.01
C GLY A 143 -3.92 -12.68 1.21
N VAL A 144 -5.16 -12.99 1.65
CA VAL A 144 -5.76 -12.34 2.82
C VAL A 144 -4.86 -12.43 4.04
N ARG A 145 -4.29 -13.60 4.33
CA ARG A 145 -3.42 -13.79 5.51
C ARG A 145 -2.10 -13.04 5.38
N ALA A 146 -1.51 -13.06 4.19
CA ALA A 146 -0.22 -12.44 3.94
C ALA A 146 -0.31 -10.91 3.84
N SER A 147 -1.47 -10.34 3.49
CA SER A 147 -1.66 -8.89 3.38
C SER A 147 -1.96 -8.22 4.73
N VAL A 148 -2.51 -8.95 5.71
CA VAL A 148 -2.87 -8.37 7.03
C VAL A 148 -1.74 -7.55 7.63
N LEU A 149 -0.53 -8.11 7.71
CA LEU A 149 0.57 -7.47 8.42
C LEU A 149 1.02 -6.18 7.73
N GLY A 150 1.04 -6.17 6.40
CA GLY A 150 1.39 -5.01 5.59
C GLY A 150 0.34 -3.91 5.70
N SER A 151 -0.94 -4.24 5.55
CA SER A 151 -2.03 -3.27 5.63
C SER A 151 -2.18 -2.69 7.04
N VAL A 152 -2.02 -3.51 8.09
CA VAL A 152 -2.01 -3.03 9.48
C VAL A 152 -0.81 -2.12 9.74
N ALA A 153 0.37 -2.42 9.19
CA ALA A 153 1.54 -1.55 9.34
C ALA A 153 1.30 -0.15 8.74
N ILE A 154 0.72 -0.10 7.54
CA ILE A 154 0.38 1.17 6.88
C ILE A 154 -0.67 1.94 7.72
N PHE A 155 -1.74 1.26 8.12
CA PHE A 155 -2.78 1.84 8.96
C PHE A 155 -2.23 2.45 10.25
N LEU A 156 -1.35 1.74 10.97
CA LEU A 156 -0.75 2.26 12.20
C LEU A 156 0.10 3.51 11.98
N VAL A 157 0.87 3.58 10.89
CA VAL A 157 1.65 4.78 10.57
C VAL A 157 0.74 5.96 10.26
N GLU A 158 -0.33 5.73 9.50
CA GLU A 158 -1.33 6.77 9.21
C GLU A 158 -2.03 7.25 10.47
N GLU A 159 -2.38 6.34 11.38
CA GLU A 159 -3.01 6.66 12.65
C GLU A 159 -2.07 7.47 13.56
N ILE A 160 -0.79 7.12 13.64
CA ILE A 160 0.21 7.89 14.41
C ILE A 160 0.34 9.32 13.85
N ILE A 161 0.39 9.47 12.52
CA ILE A 161 0.45 10.79 11.89
C ILE A 161 -0.83 11.58 12.18
N ALA A 162 -2.00 10.95 12.10
CA ALA A 162 -3.28 11.58 12.39
C ALA A 162 -3.39 12.04 13.84
N ILE A 163 -2.97 11.20 14.80
CA ILE A 163 -2.91 11.55 16.22
C ILE A 163 -1.96 12.71 16.45
N TYR A 164 -0.76 12.69 15.86
CA TYR A 164 0.20 13.78 15.98
C TYR A 164 -0.38 15.11 15.47
N GLN A 165 -1.02 15.09 14.29
CA GLN A 165 -1.69 16.28 13.74
C GLN A 165 -2.86 16.73 14.61
N ALA A 166 -3.64 15.81 15.18
CA ALA A 166 -4.73 16.13 16.09
C ALA A 166 -4.24 16.78 17.38
N ILE A 167 -3.12 16.30 17.95
CA ILE A 167 -2.48 16.92 19.12
C ILE A 167 -2.05 18.35 18.79
N GLN A 168 -1.38 18.56 17.65
CA GLN A 168 -0.96 19.89 17.21
C GLN A 168 -2.16 20.84 17.03
N ARG A 169 -3.29 20.35 16.52
CA ARG A 169 -4.53 21.14 16.37
C ARG A 169 -5.26 21.39 17.69
N LYS A 170 -5.24 20.46 18.65
CA LYS A 170 -5.82 20.68 19.99
C LYS A 170 -5.15 21.84 20.74
N LEU A 171 -3.92 22.21 20.40
CA LEU A 171 -3.29 23.44 20.91
C LEU A 171 -3.96 24.72 20.37
N GLN A 172 -4.75 24.64 19.30
CA GLN A 172 -5.31 25.78 18.57
C GLN A 172 -6.85 25.76 18.44
N ALA A 173 -7.51 24.62 18.70
CA ALA A 173 -8.94 24.40 18.42
C ALA A 173 -9.70 23.67 19.55
N THR A 174 -11.03 23.65 19.45
CA THR A 174 -11.94 22.99 20.39
C THR A 174 -11.76 21.47 20.41
N ALA A 175 -11.79 20.86 21.60
CA ALA A 175 -11.50 19.44 21.79
C ALA A 175 -12.47 18.49 21.05
N GLU A 176 -13.76 18.85 20.99
CA GLU A 176 -14.82 17.99 20.44
C GLU A 176 -14.73 17.83 18.91
N GLU A 177 -14.40 18.89 18.19
CA GLU A 177 -14.21 18.85 16.73
C GLU A 177 -13.01 17.98 16.35
N THR A 178 -11.94 18.09 17.15
CA THR A 178 -10.71 17.31 16.92
C THR A 178 -10.96 15.81 17.13
N GLU A 179 -11.78 15.44 18.11
CA GLU A 179 -12.15 14.05 18.37
C GLU A 179 -13.02 13.46 17.26
N ARG A 180 -14.03 14.20 16.79
CA ARG A 180 -14.86 13.77 15.65
C ARG A 180 -14.02 13.61 14.38
N GLN A 181 -13.06 14.50 14.15
CA GLN A 181 -12.17 14.40 13.00
C GLN A 181 -11.24 13.18 13.10
N LEU A 182 -10.66 12.92 14.27
CA LEU A 182 -9.82 11.75 14.51
C LEU A 182 -10.62 10.47 14.22
N LEU A 183 -11.81 10.31 14.81
CA LEU A 183 -12.65 9.13 14.59
C LEU A 183 -12.99 8.90 13.11
N LYS A 184 -13.26 9.97 12.36
CA LYS A 184 -13.48 9.87 10.90
C LYS A 184 -12.24 9.38 10.18
N VAL A 185 -11.06 9.93 10.50
CA VAL A 185 -9.78 9.51 9.90
C VAL A 185 -9.47 8.05 10.22
N THR A 186 -9.61 7.65 11.48
CA THR A 186 -9.41 6.26 11.93
C THR A 186 -10.36 5.30 11.22
N LEU A 187 -11.65 5.65 11.10
CA LEU A 187 -12.63 4.79 10.44
C LEU A 187 -12.35 4.64 8.94
N VAL A 188 -11.98 5.74 8.26
CA VAL A 188 -11.57 5.71 6.85
C VAL A 188 -10.29 4.88 6.68
N GLY A 189 -9.30 5.06 7.55
CA GLY A 189 -8.07 4.26 7.55
C GLY A 189 -8.33 2.78 7.76
N LEU A 190 -9.22 2.43 8.70
CA LEU A 190 -9.62 1.04 8.95
C LEU A 190 -10.34 0.43 7.75
N ARG A 191 -11.25 1.19 7.12
CA ARG A 191 -11.92 0.78 5.88
C ARG A 191 -10.90 0.52 4.76
N ARG A 192 -9.97 1.44 4.53
CA ARG A 192 -8.90 1.30 3.53
C ARG A 192 -8.01 0.10 3.81
N CYS A 193 -7.64 -0.13 5.08
CA CYS A 193 -6.90 -1.31 5.50
C CYS A 193 -7.64 -2.61 5.15
N GLY A 194 -8.94 -2.69 5.48
CA GLY A 194 -9.78 -3.84 5.13
C GLY A 194 -9.90 -4.05 3.61
N LEU A 195 -10.16 -2.97 2.87
CA LEU A 195 -10.22 -3.00 1.41
C LEU A 195 -8.87 -3.40 0.80
N ALA A 196 -7.74 -2.97 1.36
CA ALA A 196 -6.40 -3.31 0.88
C ALA A 196 -6.11 -4.80 1.05
N ILE A 197 -6.52 -5.37 2.18
CA ILE A 197 -6.39 -6.82 2.45
C ILE A 197 -7.18 -7.63 1.42
N VAL A 198 -8.45 -7.25 1.19
CA VAL A 198 -9.35 -7.93 0.25
C VAL A 198 -8.91 -7.71 -1.19
N GLY A 199 -8.61 -6.46 -1.55
CA GLY A 199 -8.17 -6.04 -2.87
C GLY A 199 -6.87 -6.72 -3.28
N SER A 200 -5.87 -6.76 -2.39
CA SER A 200 -4.61 -7.49 -2.63
C SER A 200 -4.86 -8.98 -2.86
N ALA A 201 -5.75 -9.60 -2.06
CA ALA A 201 -6.07 -11.02 -2.20
C ALA A 201 -6.83 -11.33 -3.51
N ALA A 202 -7.84 -10.51 -3.84
CA ALA A 202 -8.65 -10.66 -5.05
C ALA A 202 -7.82 -10.36 -6.30
N GLY A 203 -7.11 -9.24 -6.33
CA GLY A 203 -6.21 -8.87 -7.41
C GLY A 203 -5.10 -9.90 -7.60
N GLY A 204 -4.51 -10.42 -6.53
CA GLY A 204 -3.53 -11.51 -6.60
C GLY A 204 -4.11 -12.81 -7.16
N ALA A 205 -5.37 -13.13 -6.85
CA ALA A 205 -6.05 -14.29 -7.42
C ALA A 205 -6.36 -14.11 -8.92
N VAL A 206 -6.90 -12.96 -9.31
CA VAL A 206 -7.13 -12.61 -10.74
C VAL A 206 -5.82 -12.62 -11.51
N GLY A 207 -4.78 -11.99 -10.98
CA GLY A 207 -3.45 -12.00 -11.57
C GLY A 207 -2.85 -13.40 -11.70
N THR A 208 -3.18 -14.31 -10.78
CA THR A 208 -2.76 -15.73 -10.87
C THR A 208 -3.46 -16.47 -12.01
N LEU A 209 -4.70 -16.10 -12.39
CA LEU A 209 -5.39 -16.68 -13.54
C LEU A 209 -4.69 -16.33 -14.85
N VAL A 210 -4.17 -15.09 -14.96
CA VAL A 210 -3.43 -14.63 -16.13
C VAL A 210 -2.03 -15.26 -16.17
N SER A 211 -1.27 -15.10 -15.09
CA SER A 211 0.09 -15.62 -14.99
C SER A 211 0.45 -15.88 -13.53
N PRO A 212 0.53 -17.15 -13.08
CA PRO A 212 1.04 -17.47 -11.76
C PRO A 212 2.44 -16.87 -11.58
N GLY A 213 2.68 -16.24 -10.42
CA GLY A 213 3.93 -15.54 -10.18
C GLY A 213 3.82 -14.06 -10.57
N ARG A 214 4.27 -13.67 -11.77
CA ARG A 214 4.31 -12.26 -12.18
C ARG A 214 2.94 -11.60 -12.16
N GLY A 215 1.92 -12.27 -12.70
CA GLY A 215 0.54 -11.79 -12.65
C GLY A 215 0.02 -11.71 -11.22
N THR A 216 0.30 -12.70 -10.37
CA THR A 216 -0.03 -12.64 -8.93
C THR A 216 0.54 -11.39 -8.26
N PHE A 217 1.81 -11.07 -8.49
CA PHE A 217 2.48 -9.90 -7.90
C PHE A 217 1.83 -8.60 -8.36
N ILE A 218 1.67 -8.41 -9.67
CA ILE A 218 1.08 -7.20 -10.26
C ILE A 218 -0.37 -7.04 -9.80
N GLY A 219 -1.17 -8.10 -9.90
CA GLY A 219 -2.57 -8.08 -9.50
C GLY A 219 -2.75 -7.77 -8.02
N ALA A 220 -1.93 -8.34 -7.14
CA ALA A 220 -1.97 -8.03 -5.71
C ALA A 220 -1.60 -6.57 -5.44
N PHE A 221 -0.57 -6.05 -6.13
CA PHE A 221 -0.14 -4.66 -6.00
C PHE A 221 -1.21 -3.67 -6.48
N VAL A 222 -1.82 -3.91 -7.64
CA VAL A 222 -2.91 -3.07 -8.17
C VAL A 222 -4.12 -3.12 -7.26
N GLY A 223 -4.53 -4.31 -6.82
CA GLY A 223 -5.68 -4.48 -5.93
C GLY A 223 -5.48 -3.80 -4.57
N GLU A 224 -4.26 -3.83 -4.02
CA GLU A 224 -3.90 -3.06 -2.83
C GLU A 224 -3.95 -1.55 -3.09
N SER A 225 -3.38 -1.09 -4.20
CA SER A 225 -3.30 0.34 -4.53
C SER A 225 -4.68 0.97 -4.72
N LEU A 226 -5.61 0.27 -5.39
CA LEU A 226 -6.99 0.72 -5.57
C LEU A 226 -7.71 0.95 -4.24
N ALA A 227 -7.43 0.14 -3.22
CA ALA A 227 -8.05 0.31 -1.91
C ALA A 227 -7.65 1.61 -1.20
N TYR A 228 -6.50 2.19 -1.55
CA TYR A 228 -6.05 3.48 -1.03
C TYR A 228 -6.47 4.67 -1.93
N ALA A 229 -7.01 4.39 -3.12
CA ALA A 229 -7.57 5.40 -4.02
C ALA A 229 -9.04 5.75 -3.68
N PHE A 230 -9.78 4.85 -3.01
CA PHE A 230 -11.17 5.03 -2.58
C PHE A 230 -11.32 5.31 -1.06
#